data_AF-A0A3D3I5G3-F1
#
_entry.id   AF-A0A3D3I5G3-F1
#
_cell.length_a   1.000
_cell.length_b   1.000
_cell.length_c   1.000
_cell.angle_alpha   90.00
_cell.angle_beta   90.00
_cell.angle_gamma   90.00
#
_symmetry.space_group_name_H-M   'P 1'
#
loop_
_entity.id
_entity.type
_entity.pdbx_description
1 polymer ?
#
loop_
_entity_poly.entity_id
_entity_poly.type
_entity_poly.pdbx_seq_one_letter_code
_entity_poly.pdbx_strand_id
1 'polypeptide(L)'
;MHKVLRIQSNNFVLNSEKILYDWLNSFEYHRDKEKRQFIESLHKIFPLDASKVLFLGLLSAKTEAIYNISALVSVIVGKQKSLEGQIRLSK
;
A
#
# COMPACT_ATOMS: atom_id res chain seq x y z
N MET A 1 -9.79 1.21 12.41
CA MET A 1 -8.46 1.64 11.90
C MET A 1 -7.38 0.79 12.53
N HIS A 2 -6.66 -0.04 11.78
CA HIS A 2 -5.29 -0.34 12.18
C HIS A 2 -4.57 1.01 12.16
N LYS A 3 -4.12 1.48 13.32
CA LYS A 3 -3.35 2.72 13.41
C LYS A 3 -2.01 2.43 12.72
N VAL A 4 -1.95 2.71 11.43
CA VAL A 4 -0.72 2.50 10.65
C VAL A 4 0.32 3.44 11.24
N LEU A 5 1.42 2.87 11.73
CA LEU A 5 2.55 3.65 12.24
C LEU A 5 3.03 4.58 11.12
N ARG A 6 2.99 5.89 11.35
CA ARG A 6 3.45 6.88 10.36
C ARG A 6 4.98 6.94 10.46
N ILE A 7 5.66 6.40 9.45
CA ILE A 7 7.12 6.37 9.40
C ILE A 7 7.57 7.51 8.51
N GLN A 8 8.46 8.35 9.03
CA GLN A 8 8.97 9.52 8.33
C GLN A 8 10.49 9.47 8.26
N SER A 9 11.03 9.89 7.12
CA SER A 9 12.45 10.15 6.94
C SER A 9 12.58 11.49 6.23
N ASN A 10 13.37 12.39 6.81
CA ASN A 10 13.40 13.81 6.43
C ASN A 10 11.98 14.40 6.44
N ASN A 11 11.50 14.87 5.29
CA ASN A 11 10.15 15.43 5.11
C ASN A 11 9.18 14.49 4.36
N PHE A 12 9.53 13.20 4.23
CA PHE A 12 8.75 12.23 3.47
C PHE A 12 8.16 11.15 4.38
N VAL A 13 6.88 10.84 4.14
CA VAL A 13 6.20 9.70 4.77
C VAL A 13 6.52 8.44 3.97
N LEU A 14 7.34 7.55 4.53
CA LEU A 14 7.85 6.37 3.84
C LEU A 14 6.74 5.37 3.52
N ASN A 15 5.80 5.19 4.44
CA ASN A 15 4.64 4.33 4.25
C ASN A 15 3.47 5.08 3.59
N SER A 16 3.74 5.81 2.51
CA SER A 16 2.73 6.50 1.71
C SER A 16 2.57 5.86 0.33
N GLU A 17 1.40 6.09 -0.28
CA GLU A 17 1.11 5.60 -1.63
C GLU A 17 2.08 6.16 -2.68
N LYS A 18 2.48 7.42 -2.55
CA LYS A 18 3.46 8.03 -3.45
C LYS A 18 4.79 7.28 -3.41
N ILE A 19 5.32 7.00 -2.22
CA ILE A 19 6.61 6.32 -2.07
C ILE A 19 6.52 4.86 -2.57
N LEU A 20 5.41 4.16 -2.28
CA LEU A 20 5.16 2.83 -2.84
C LEU A 20 5.15 2.84 -4.37
N TYR A 21 4.44 3.80 -4.97
CA TYR A 21 4.35 3.94 -6.42
C TYR A 21 5.72 4.23 -7.03
N ASP A 22 6.47 5.17 -6.44
CA ASP A 22 7.80 5.52 -6.94
C ASP A 22 8.76 4.31 -6.83
N TRP A 23 8.69 3.55 -5.73
CA TRP A 23 9.48 2.33 -5.54
C TRP A 23 9.15 1.24 -6.57
N LEU A 24 7.86 0.96 -6.79
CA LEU A 24 7.42 -0.03 -7.77
C LEU A 24 7.88 0.33 -9.18
N ASN A 25 7.76 1.61 -9.56
CA ASN A 25 8.19 2.07 -10.87
C ASN A 25 9.71 2.12 -11.03
N SER A 26 10.47 2.31 -9.96
CA SER A 26 11.93 2.34 -10.00
C SER A 26 12.59 0.96 -9.99
N PHE A 27 12.03 -0.02 -9.28
CA PHE A 27 12.66 -1.33 -9.08
C PHE A 27 11.95 -2.47 -9.80
N GLU A 28 10.62 -2.47 -9.86
CA GLU A 28 9.84 -3.64 -10.30
C GLU A 28 9.29 -3.50 -11.73
N TYR A 29 8.71 -2.36 -12.08
CA TYR A 29 7.97 -2.20 -13.34
C TYR A 29 8.80 -1.53 -14.44
N HIS A 30 8.96 -0.22 -14.36
CA HIS A 30 9.48 0.60 -15.46
C HIS A 30 10.98 0.88 -15.37
N ARG A 31 11.61 0.54 -14.24
CA ARG A 31 13.02 0.83 -13.93
C ARG A 31 13.37 2.31 -14.16
N ASP A 32 12.44 3.18 -13.78
CA ASP A 32 12.55 4.63 -13.93
C ASP A 32 13.74 5.16 -13.13
N LYS A 33 14.72 5.76 -13.83
CA LYS A 33 15.99 6.21 -13.26
C LYS A 33 15.82 7.38 -12.30
N GLU A 34 14.91 8.31 -12.58
CA GLU A 34 14.68 9.48 -11.72
C GLU A 34 14.04 9.05 -10.41
N LYS A 35 13.01 8.19 -10.49
CA LYS A 35 12.36 7.61 -9.32
C LYS A 35 13.33 6.76 -8.51
N ARG A 36 14.22 6.01 -9.19
CA ARG A 36 15.24 5.21 -8.52
C ARG A 36 16.20 6.07 -7.71
N GLN A 37 16.74 7.15 -8.30
CA GLN A 37 17.61 8.08 -7.59
C GLN A 37 16.92 8.71 -6.39
N PHE A 38 15.65 9.11 -6.54
CA PHE A 38 14.85 9.63 -5.44
C PHE A 38 14.69 8.59 -4.31
N ILE A 39 14.31 7.35 -4.63
CA ILE A 39 14.13 6.31 -3.63
C ILE A 39 15.45 5.91 -2.95
N GLU A 40 16.54 5.81 -3.71
CA GLU A 40 17.88 5.56 -3.16
C GLU A 40 18.32 6.70 -2.24
N SER A 41 17.91 7.96 -2.51
CA SER A 41 18.19 9.09 -1.61
C SER A 41 17.49 8.97 -0.25
N LEU A 42 16.29 8.37 -0.19
CA LEU A 42 15.54 8.13 1.04
C LEU A 42 16.15 6.99 1.88
N HIS A 43 16.78 6.02 1.21
CA HIS A 43 17.34 4.83 1.85
C HIS A 43 18.74 4.99 2.42
N LYS A 44 19.30 6.20 2.39
CA LYS A 44 20.57 6.51 3.10
C LYS A 44 20.46 6.35 4.62
N ILE A 45 19.24 6.49 5.18
CA ILE A 45 18.97 6.40 6.62
C ILE A 45 18.10 5.17 6.95
N PHE A 46 17.29 4.70 6.00
CA PHE A 46 16.37 3.57 6.20
C PHE A 46 16.62 2.49 5.12
N PRO A 47 17.07 1.28 5.46
CA PRO A 47 17.46 0.28 4.47
C PRO A 47 16.35 -0.06 3.47
N LEU A 48 16.72 -0.24 2.20
CA LEU A 48 15.80 -0.62 1.12
C LEU A 48 14.98 -1.87 1.45
N ASP A 49 15.60 -2.86 2.11
CA ASP A 49 14.91 -4.10 2.49
C ASP A 49 13.88 -3.89 3.61
N ALA A 50 14.11 -2.94 4.51
CA ALA A 50 13.11 -2.56 5.52
C ALA A 50 11.89 -1.88 4.87
N SER A 51 12.10 -1.11 3.80
CA SER A 51 11.00 -0.48 3.04
C SER A 51 10.09 -1.49 2.36
N LYS A 52 10.62 -2.63 1.92
CA LYS A 52 9.80 -3.71 1.32
C LYS A 52 8.73 -4.19 2.28
N VAL A 53 9.02 -4.31 3.58
CA VAL A 53 8.03 -4.71 4.60
C VAL A 53 6.90 -3.68 4.71
N LEU A 54 7.24 -2.39 4.67
CA LEU A 54 6.24 -1.32 4.68
C LEU A 54 5.35 -1.37 3.43
N PHE A 55 5.96 -1.59 2.27
CA PHE A 55 5.25 -1.69 1.01
C PHE A 55 4.35 -2.92 0.93
N LEU A 56 4.79 -4.08 1.46
CA LEU A 56 3.93 -5.25 1.60
C LEU A 56 2.72 -4.96 2.48
N GLY A 57 2.88 -4.23 3.58
CA GLY A 57 1.75 -3.80 4.40
C GLY A 57 0.73 -2.95 3.63
N LEU A 58 1.21 -1.98 2.84
CA LEU A 58 0.35 -1.14 2.00
C LEU A 58 -0.35 -1.93 0.90
N LEU A 59 0.36 -2.86 0.25
CA LEU A 59 -0.20 -3.72 -0.79
C LEU A 59 -1.25 -4.66 -0.20
N SER A 60 -1.00 -5.28 0.95
CA SER A 60 -1.97 -6.13 1.65
C SER A 60 -3.25 -5.37 1.99
N ALA A 61 -3.14 -4.14 2.50
CA ALA A 61 -4.31 -3.31 2.78
C ALA A 61 -5.11 -2.96 1.51
N LYS A 62 -4.43 -2.68 0.39
CA LYS A 62 -5.10 -2.46 -0.91
C LYS A 62 -5.78 -3.72 -1.41
N THR A 63 -5.12 -4.87 -1.29
CA THR A 63 -5.66 -6.18 -1.67
C THR A 63 -6.91 -6.52 -0.85
N GLU A 64 -6.90 -6.28 0.46
CA GLU A 64 -8.07 -6.43 1.32
C GLU A 64 -9.24 -5.55 0.85
N ALA A 65 -8.97 -4.28 0.53
CA ALA A 65 -9.99 -3.38 0.00
C ALA A 65 -10.56 -3.86 -1.36
N ILE A 66 -9.71 -4.35 -2.25
CA ILE A 66 -10.12 -4.92 -3.54
C ILE A 66 -11.01 -6.15 -3.32
N TYR A 67 -10.65 -7.06 -2.40
CA TYR A 67 -11.48 -8.22 -2.09
C TYR A 67 -12.83 -7.84 -1.50
N ASN A 68 -12.88 -6.83 -0.63
CA ASN A 68 -14.13 -6.31 -0.08
C ASN A 68 -15.05 -5.77 -1.18
N ILE A 69 -14.50 -5.01 -2.14
CA ILE A 69 -15.26 -4.51 -3.30
C ILE A 69 -15.70 -5.68 -4.19
N SER A 70 -14.82 -6.64 -4.46
CA SER A 70 -15.13 -7.83 -5.26
C SER A 70 -16.27 -8.66 -4.67
N ALA A 71 -16.28 -8.82 -3.34
CA ALA A 71 -17.34 -9.51 -2.63
C ALA A 71 -18.68 -8.79 -2.77
N LEU A 72 -18.69 -7.46 -2.65
CA LEU A 72 -19.88 -6.65 -2.90
C LEU A 72 -20.39 -6.78 -4.34
N VAL A 73 -19.50 -6.67 -5.33
CA VAL A 73 -19.84 -6.87 -6.74
C VAL A 73 -20.43 -8.25 -6.97
N SER A 74 -19.88 -9.29 -6.34
CA SER A 74 -20.37 -10.67 -6.46
C SER A 74 -21.81 -10.84 -5.98
N VAL A 75 -22.23 -10.10 -4.96
CA VAL A 75 -23.64 -10.06 -4.53
C VAL A 75 -24.51 -9.35 -5.56
N ILE A 76 -24.07 -8.20 -6.08
CA ILE A 76 -24.82 -7.42 -7.08
C ILE A 76 -25.08 -8.23 -8.36
N VAL A 77 -24.08 -8.97 -8.83
CA VAL A 77 -24.21 -9.79 -10.04
C VAL A 77 -24.87 -11.16 -9.79
N GLY A 78 -25.36 -11.41 -8.58
CA GLY A 78 -26.05 -12.67 -8.23
C GLY A 78 -25.15 -13.90 -8.14
N LYS A 79 -23.82 -13.72 -8.15
CA LYS A 79 -22.84 -14.81 -7.93
C LYS A 79 -22.78 -15.26 -6.47
N GLN A 80 -23.23 -14.40 -5.55
CA GLN A 80 -23.30 -14.66 -4.11
C GLN A 80 -24.64 -14.14 -3.56
N LYS A 81 -25.24 -14.85 -2.59
CA LYS A 81 -26.57 -14.50 -2.05
C LYS A 81 -26.54 -13.36 -1.02
N SER A 82 -25.51 -13.31 -0.19
CA SER A 82 -25.37 -12.33 0.88
C SER A 82 -23.91 -12.09 1.21
N LEU A 83 -23.60 -10.90 1.72
CA LEU A 83 -22.28 -10.54 2.24
C LEU A 83 -22.42 -10.27 3.74
N GLU A 84 -21.60 -10.94 4.55
CA GLU A 84 -21.49 -10.67 5.98
C GLU A 84 -20.15 -9.99 6.26
N GLY A 85 -20.19 -8.88 7.01
CA GLY A 85 -18.99 -8.11 7.33
C GLY A 85 -19.19 -7.31 8.61
N GLN A 86 -18.09 -7.07 9.33
CA GLN A 86 -18.10 -6.22 10.52
C GLN A 86 -17.95 -4.76 10.13
N ILE A 87 -18.96 -3.93 10.42
CA ILE A 87 -18.84 -2.47 10.29
C ILE A 87 -18.10 -1.94 11.51
N ARG A 88 -16.83 -1.57 11.35
CA ARG A 88 -16.10 -0.81 12.37
C ARG A 88 -16.33 0.69 12.16
N LEU A 89 -17.33 1.23 12.86
CA LEU A 89 -17.56 2.68 12.92
C LEU A 89 -16.33 3.37 13.55
N SER A 90 -15.71 4.30 12.83
CA SER A 90 -14.68 5.18 13.41
C SER A 90 -15.37 6.18 14.33
N LYS A 91 -14.96 6.25 15.59
CA LYS A 91 -15.14 7.47 16.39
C LYS A 91 -14.15 8.53 15.92
#